data_AF-A0A9P5N2U0-F1
#
_entry.id   AF-A0A9P5N2U0-F1
#
_cell.length_a   1.000
_cell.length_b   1.000
_cell.length_c   1.000
_cell.angle_alpha   90.00
_cell.angle_beta   90.00
_cell.angle_gamma   90.00
#
_symmetry.space_group_name_H-M   'P 1'
#
loop_
_entity.id
_entity.type
_entity.pdbx_description
1 polymer ?
#
loop_
_entity_poly.entity_id
_entity_poly.type
_entity_poly.pdbx_seq_one_letter_code
_entity_poly.pdbx_strand_id
1 'polypeptide(L)'
;MSNYCEPLLAALKDCVLHSDCVIKKGKLPSECIKHHIDELPEDCRSLRLAAFECKRGMLDMRKRFRGNSAGATAARIKRESTSTPSTELPGTTDS
;
A
#
# COMPACT_ATOMS: atom_id res chain seq x y z
N MET A 1 -11.86 -14.56 -10.69
CA MET A 1 -11.46 -13.14 -10.55
C MET A 1 -9.97 -13.13 -10.24
N SER A 2 -9.18 -12.34 -10.94
CA SER A 2 -7.71 -12.35 -10.85
C SER A 2 -7.22 -12.07 -9.42
N ASN A 3 -6.33 -12.92 -8.92
CA ASN A 3 -5.80 -12.96 -7.55
C ASN A 3 -4.87 -11.77 -7.20
N TYR A 4 -4.74 -10.79 -8.09
CA TYR A 4 -3.70 -9.74 -8.00
C TYR A 4 -3.88 -8.80 -6.80
N CYS A 5 -5.11 -8.46 -6.43
CA CYS A 5 -5.41 -7.61 -5.27
C CYS A 5 -5.75 -8.40 -4.00
N GLU A 6 -5.67 -9.74 -4.06
CA GLU A 6 -5.97 -10.61 -2.92
C GLU A 6 -5.12 -10.32 -1.67
N PRO A 7 -3.79 -10.11 -1.75
CA PRO A 7 -3.00 -9.79 -0.55
C PRO A 7 -3.39 -8.45 0.08
N LEU A 8 -3.73 -7.44 -0.72
CA LEU A 8 -4.23 -6.14 -0.23
C LEU A 8 -5.58 -6.29 0.48
N LEU A 9 -6.47 -7.13 -0.07
CA LEU A 9 -7.77 -7.41 0.53
C LEU A 9 -7.65 -8.23 1.82
N ALA A 10 -6.72 -9.19 1.87
CA ALA A 10 -6.43 -9.96 3.08
C ALA A 10 -5.89 -9.05 4.19
N ALA A 11 -4.87 -8.24 3.90
CA ALA A 11 -4.31 -7.28 4.86
C ALA A 11 -5.36 -6.28 5.35
N LEU A 12 -6.25 -5.79 4.48
CA LEU A 12 -7.34 -4.89 4.87
C LEU A 12 -8.32 -5.58 5.84
N LYS A 13 -8.70 -6.83 5.57
CA LYS A 13 -9.59 -7.59 6.45
C LYS A 13 -8.97 -7.79 7.82
N ASP A 14 -7.70 -8.20 7.87
CA ASP A 14 -6.97 -8.40 9.12
C ASP A 14 -6.87 -7.08 9.90
N CYS A 15 -6.57 -5.97 9.21
CA CYS A 15 -6.53 -4.65 9.84
C CYS A 15 -7.87 -4.26 10.47
N VAL A 16 -8.98 -4.49 9.75
CA VAL A 16 -10.32 -4.14 10.23
C VAL A 16 -10.74 -5.03 11.40
N LEU A 17 -10.39 -6.31 11.40
CA LEU A 17 -10.66 -7.24 12.51
C LEU A 17 -10.00 -6.79 13.82
N HIS A 18 -8.81 -6.22 13.74
CA HIS A 18 -8.09 -5.68 14.90
C HIS A 18 -8.43 -4.22 15.24
N SER A 19 -9.30 -3.58 14.46
CA SER A 19 -9.65 -2.18 14.64
C SER A 19 -10.68 -1.96 15.74
N ASP A 20 -10.69 -0.74 16.28
CA ASP A 20 -11.65 -0.29 17.28
C ASP A 20 -13.12 -0.45 16.84
N CYS A 21 -13.40 -0.33 15.55
CA CYS A 21 -14.77 -0.46 15.05
C CYS A 21 -15.33 -1.87 15.25
N VAL A 22 -14.50 -2.91 15.10
CA VAL A 22 -14.93 -4.30 15.32
C VAL A 22 -14.78 -4.67 16.80
N ILE A 23 -13.65 -4.35 17.42
CA ILE A 23 -13.37 -4.76 18.81
C ILE A 23 -14.19 -3.97 19.82
N LYS A 24 -14.21 -2.63 19.74
CA LYS A 24 -14.89 -1.78 20.73
C LYS A 24 -16.38 -1.64 20.45
N LYS A 25 -16.77 -1.53 19.17
CA LYS A 25 -18.18 -1.30 18.79
C LYS A 25 -18.93 -2.57 18.38
N GLY A 26 -18.26 -3.71 18.19
CA GLY A 26 -18.91 -4.97 17.84
C GLY A 26 -19.59 -4.97 16.46
N LYS A 27 -19.19 -4.09 15.56
CA LYS A 27 -19.80 -3.97 14.23
C LYS A 27 -19.21 -4.98 13.26
N LEU A 28 -19.97 -5.31 12.22
CA LEU A 28 -19.45 -6.15 11.14
C LEU A 28 -18.29 -5.42 10.42
N PRO A 29 -17.22 -6.14 10.04
CA PRO A 29 -16.10 -5.56 9.28
C PRO A 29 -16.56 -4.84 8.01
N SER A 30 -17.57 -5.39 7.32
CA SER A 30 -18.19 -4.79 6.13
C SER A 30 -18.83 -3.43 6.42
N GLU A 31 -19.48 -3.28 7.58
CA GLU A 31 -20.11 -2.02 8.02
C GLU A 31 -19.05 -1.00 8.41
N CYS A 32 -17.99 -1.44 9.10
CA CYS A 32 -16.86 -0.59 9.46
C CYS A 32 -16.22 0.06 8.23
N ILE A 33 -16.02 -0.74 7.18
CA ILE A 33 -15.43 -0.29 5.91
C ILE A 33 -16.38 0.64 5.14
N LYS A 34 -17.70 0.49 5.24
CA LYS A 34 -18.67 1.29 4.48
C LYS A 34 -19.07 2.59 5.16
N HIS A 35 -19.31 2.54 6.48
CA HIS A 35 -19.99 3.60 7.22
C HIS A 35 -19.12 4.23 8.31
N HIS A 36 -18.01 3.61 8.70
CA HIS A 36 -17.19 4.06 9.84
C HIS A 36 -15.71 4.24 9.49
N ILE A 37 -15.40 4.70 8.28
CA ILE A 37 -14.02 4.84 7.78
C ILE A 37 -13.20 5.77 8.69
N ASP A 38 -13.81 6.83 9.21
CA ASP A 38 -13.15 7.83 10.06
C ASP A 38 -12.76 7.27 11.44
N GLU A 39 -13.40 6.18 11.85
CA GLU A 39 -13.11 5.48 13.12
C GLU A 39 -11.99 4.45 12.96
N LEU A 40 -11.61 4.10 11.73
CA LEU A 40 -10.52 3.18 11.47
C LEU A 40 -9.17 3.92 11.59
N PRO A 41 -8.11 3.22 12.04
CA PRO A 41 -6.76 3.77 12.04
C PRO A 41 -6.29 4.06 10.61
N GLU A 42 -5.36 5.02 10.47
CA GLU A 42 -4.80 5.45 9.19
C GLU A 42 -4.25 4.28 8.36
N ASP A 43 -3.62 3.30 9.02
CA ASP A 43 -3.09 2.11 8.36
C ASP A 43 -4.18 1.34 7.59
N CYS A 44 -5.36 1.14 8.19
CA CYS A 44 -6.47 0.46 7.50
C CYS A 44 -7.06 1.32 6.37
N ARG A 45 -7.07 2.65 6.53
CA ARG A 45 -7.53 3.56 5.46
C ARG A 45 -6.58 3.54 4.26
N SER A 46 -5.27 3.46 4.51
CA SER A 46 -4.25 3.34 3.47
C SER A 46 -4.40 2.02 2.69
N LEU A 47 -4.62 0.90 3.38
CA LEU A 47 -4.86 -0.41 2.77
C LEU A 47 -6.14 -0.42 1.93
N ARG A 48 -7.20 0.26 2.40
CA ARG A 48 -8.44 0.42 1.65
C ARG A 48 -8.21 1.20 0.35
N LEU A 49 -7.46 2.30 0.42
CA LEU A 49 -7.12 3.10 -0.76
C LEU A 49 -6.30 2.26 -1.75
N ALA A 50 -5.26 1.57 -1.28
CA ALA A 50 -4.42 0.71 -2.10
C ALA A 50 -5.22 -0.43 -2.77
N ALA A 51 -6.14 -1.07 -2.04
CA ALA A 51 -7.02 -2.10 -2.58
C ALA A 51 -7.97 -1.53 -3.66
N PHE A 52 -8.52 -0.34 -3.43
CA PHE A 52 -9.35 0.36 -4.41
C PHE A 52 -8.57 0.72 -5.67
N GLU A 53 -7.37 1.26 -5.52
CA GLU A 53 -6.48 1.60 -6.62
C GLU A 53 -6.02 0.38 -7.41
N CYS A 54 -5.74 -0.72 -6.72
CA CYS A 54 -5.40 -2.00 -7.34
C CYS A 54 -6.56 -2.49 -8.22
N LYS A 55 -7.79 -2.52 -7.69
CA LYS A 55 -8.97 -2.95 -8.44
C LYS A 55 -9.29 -2.00 -9.59
N ARG A 56 -9.17 -0.69 -9.36
CA ARG A 56 -9.35 0.35 -10.39
C ARG A 56 -8.31 0.20 -11.51
N GLY A 57 -7.05 -0.05 -11.17
CA GLY A 57 -5.96 -0.26 -12.12
C GLY A 57 -6.11 -1.53 -12.95
N MET A 58 -6.74 -2.58 -12.40
CA MET A 58 -7.05 -3.79 -13.16
C MET A 58 -8.13 -3.56 -14.22
N LEU A 59 -9.13 -2.72 -13.92
CA LEU A 59 -10.23 -2.40 -14.84
C LEU A 59 -9.85 -1.33 -15.86
N ASP A 60 -8.92 -0.43 -15.50
CA ASP A 60 -8.49 0.65 -16.38
C ASP A 60 -7.48 0.16 -17.44
N MET A 61 -8.00 -0.14 -18.64
CA MET A 61 -7.19 -0.49 -19.82
C MET A 61 -6.21 0.62 -20.22
N ARG A 62 -6.46 1.88 -19.84
CA ARG A 62 -5.64 3.04 -20.20
C ARG A 62 -4.27 3.02 -19.50
N LYS A 63 -4.15 2.34 -18.35
CA LYS A 63 -2.87 2.04 -17.69
C LYS A 63 -2.10 0.87 -18.31
N ARG A 64 -2.73 0.06 -19.15
CA ARG A 64 -2.07 -1.09 -19.81
C ARG A 64 -1.24 -0.67 -21.03
N PHE A 65 -1.63 0.38 -21.74
CA PHE A 65 -0.95 0.81 -22.97
C PHE A 65 0.32 1.64 -22.76
N ARG A 66 0.48 2.33 -21.62
CA ARG A 66 1.68 3.15 -21.32
C ARG A 66 2.57 2.58 -20.23
N GLY A 67 2.35 1.31 -19.87
CA GLY A 67 2.93 0.73 -18.67
C GLY A 67 2.28 1.30 -17.41
N ASN A 68 1.91 0.43 -16.49
CA ASN A 68 1.38 0.85 -15.21
C ASN A 68 2.43 1.74 -14.52
N SER A 69 2.08 2.97 -14.15
CA SER A 69 3.01 3.91 -13.49
C SER A 69 3.62 3.30 -12.22
N ALA A 70 2.92 2.35 -11.57
CA ALA A 70 3.47 1.59 -10.44
C ALA A 70 4.63 0.67 -10.84
N GLY A 71 4.65 0.14 -12.07
CA GLY A 71 5.81 -0.57 -12.63
C GLY A 71 6.97 0.37 -12.94
N ALA A 72 6.69 1.63 -13.35
CA ALA A 72 7.72 2.63 -13.58
C ALA A 72 8.34 3.15 -12.28
N THR A 73 7.54 3.39 -11.23
CA THR A 73 8.05 3.70 -9.89
C THR A 73 8.73 2.50 -9.24
N ALA A 74 8.18 1.28 -9.36
CA ALA A 74 8.87 0.07 -8.88
C ALA A 74 10.19 -0.18 -9.63
N ALA A 75 10.25 0.09 -10.94
CA ALA A 75 11.51 0.02 -11.69
C ALA A 75 12.52 1.10 -11.30
N ARG A 76 12.05 2.30 -10.93
CA ARG A 76 12.92 3.35 -10.37
C ARG A 76 13.42 2.97 -8.98
N ILE A 77 12.54 2.55 -8.08
CA ILE A 77 12.91 2.10 -6.72
C ILE A 77 13.85 0.90 -6.77
N LYS A 78 13.61 -0.06 -7.68
CA LYS A 78 14.49 -1.22 -7.88
C LYS A 78 15.86 -0.84 -8.44
N ARG A 79 15.97 0.24 -9.22
CA ARG A 79 17.26 0.78 -9.67
C ARG A 79 17.99 1.49 -8.53
N GLU A 80 17.26 2.25 -7.71
CA GLU A 80 17.80 2.95 -6.52
C GLU A 80 18.31 1.99 -5.45
N SER A 81 17.65 0.84 -5.25
CA SER A 81 18.09 -0.19 -4.28
C SER A 81 19.38 -0.94 -4.67
N THR A 82 19.92 -0.71 -5.87
CA THR A 82 21.18 -1.33 -6.35
C THR A 82 22.39 -0.43 -6.21
N SER A 83 22.24 0.82 -5.74
CA SER A 83 23.38 1.64 -5.32
C SER A 83 23.59 1.49 -3.82
N THR A 84 24.52 0.62 -3.47
CA THR A 84 25.23 0.62 -2.19
C THR A 84 25.57 2.07 -1.78
N PRO A 85 25.22 2.54 -0.57
CA PRO A 85 25.87 3.71 0.00
C PRO A 85 27.26 3.23 0.42
N SER A 86 28.25 3.40 -0.45
CA SER A 86 29.64 3.30 -0.04
C SER A 86 29.85 4.28 1.09
N THR A 87 30.20 3.74 2.23
CA THR A 87 30.75 4.44 3.38
C THR A 87 31.99 5.19 2.92
N GLU A 88 31.87 6.51 2.74
CA GLU A 88 33.01 7.41 2.87
C GLU A 88 32.78 8.23 4.13
N LEU A 89 33.40 7.75 5.23
CA LEU A 89 33.57 8.54 6.44
C LEU A 89 34.76 9.52 6.23
N PRO A 90 34.76 10.65 6.96
CA PRO A 90 35.61 11.81 6.69
C PRO A 90 37.01 11.66 7.29
N GLY A 91 38.02 12.24 6.63
CA GLY A 91 39.40 12.26 7.14
C GLY A 91 40.33 13.21 6.39
N THR A 92 40.35 14.47 6.86
CA THR A 92 41.51 15.35 7.10
C THR A 92 42.55 15.63 6.01
N THR A 93 42.66 16.94 5.72
CA THR A 93 43.78 17.71 5.17
C THR A 93 45.17 17.40 5.80
N ASP A 94 46.25 17.46 5.01
CA ASP A 94 47.47 18.30 5.22
C ASP A 94 48.71 17.80 4.43
N SER A 95 49.26 18.64 3.54
CA SER A 95 50.71 18.86 3.23
C SER A 95 50.88 19.80 2.04
#